data_AF-A0AAD5GL91-F1
#
_entry.id   AF-A0AAD5GL91-F1
#
_cell.length_a   1.000
_cell.length_b   1.000
_cell.length_c   1.000
_cell.angle_alpha   90.00
_cell.angle_beta   90.00
_cell.angle_gamma   90.00
#
_symmetry.space_group_name_H-M   'P 1'
#
loop_
_entity.id
_entity.type
_entity.pdbx_description
1 polymer ?
#
loop_
_entity_poly.entity_id
_entity_poly.type
_entity_poly.pdbx_seq_one_letter_code
_entity_poly.pdbx_strand_id
1 'polypeptide(L)'
;MALTAVCPEYSPLNIIINIKKNKKKKKKPIRVYMDGCFDMMHYGHCNALRQARALGDQLIVGVVSDAEIIANKGPPVTPLHEREITWKRKANRQQVSFPFGFVMTTRLRTVTCTVMLMVSAVKWVDEVIPDAPYAITEEFMKKLFDEYNIDYIIHGDDPCILPDGTDAYALAKKAGRYKQIKRTEGVSSTDIVGRMLLCVRERTSSESPSHASLQRQFSHGHNQKHDDGVSGSGTRVSHFLPTSRRIVQFSNGQAAGPDARIVYIDGAFDLFHAGHVEILRLARGLGDFLLVGIHTDQTVTANRGVHRPIMNLHERSLSVLACRYVDEVIIGAPWEISKDMITTFNISLVVHGTVAEDDDFEKDDRDPYAVPKSMGIFKVLESPLDITTSTIIKRIVSNHEAYQKRNERKGESERRYYEGKSYISGD
;
A
#
# COMPACT_ATOMS: atom_id res chain seq x y z
N MET A 1 55.42 -32.82 -50.36
CA MET A 1 54.04 -33.29 -50.06
C MET A 1 54.14 -34.68 -49.45
N ALA A 2 53.83 -34.83 -48.16
CA ALA A 2 53.23 -36.03 -47.56
C ALA A 2 53.03 -35.76 -46.06
N LEU A 3 51.77 -35.77 -45.63
CA LEU A 3 51.34 -35.85 -44.24
C LEU A 3 51.48 -37.29 -43.74
N THR A 4 51.93 -37.49 -42.51
CA THR A 4 51.41 -38.53 -41.59
C THR A 4 51.68 -38.16 -40.13
N ALA A 5 50.73 -38.57 -39.29
CA ALA A 5 50.43 -38.19 -37.91
C ALA A 5 51.50 -38.44 -36.84
N VAL A 6 51.45 -37.62 -35.78
CA VAL A 6 51.64 -38.07 -34.38
C VAL A 6 50.69 -37.24 -33.48
N CYS A 7 49.77 -37.90 -32.78
CA CYS A 7 48.99 -37.31 -31.69
C CYS A 7 49.82 -37.31 -30.40
N PRO A 8 49.83 -36.23 -29.59
CA PRO A 8 50.20 -36.32 -28.18
C PRO A 8 48.96 -36.31 -27.28
N GLU A 9 49.02 -37.22 -26.31
CA GLU A 9 48.03 -37.53 -25.29
C GLU A 9 47.70 -36.33 -24.37
N TYR A 10 46.41 -36.10 -24.11
CA TYR A 10 45.93 -35.17 -23.10
C TYR A 10 45.91 -35.86 -21.71
N SER A 11 46.82 -35.45 -20.83
CA SER A 11 46.84 -35.84 -19.42
C SER A 11 45.74 -35.10 -18.61
N PRO A 12 44.89 -35.79 -17.83
CA PRO A 12 43.79 -35.18 -17.06
C PRO A 12 44.23 -34.42 -15.79
N LEU A 13 45.53 -34.34 -15.50
CA LEU A 13 46.04 -33.77 -14.23
C LEU A 13 46.14 -32.23 -14.22
N ASN A 14 46.09 -31.55 -15.36
CA ASN A 14 46.18 -30.08 -15.42
C ASN A 14 44.84 -29.34 -15.22
N ILE A 15 43.71 -30.05 -15.10
CA ILE A 15 42.40 -29.44 -14.85
C ILE A 15 42.16 -29.17 -13.35
N ILE A 16 42.88 -29.85 -12.46
CA ILE A 16 42.61 -29.79 -11.01
C ILE A 16 43.21 -28.54 -10.34
N ILE A 17 44.19 -27.87 -10.95
CA ILE A 17 44.89 -26.74 -10.30
C ILE A 17 44.20 -25.38 -10.53
N ASN A 18 43.25 -25.26 -11.47
CA ASN A 18 42.58 -23.97 -11.76
C ASN A 18 41.08 -23.92 -11.44
N ILE A 19 40.54 -24.91 -10.72
CA ILE A 19 39.19 -24.86 -10.11
C ILE A 19 39.29 -24.40 -8.65
N LYS A 20 40.15 -23.42 -8.37
CA LYS A 20 39.95 -22.48 -7.26
C LYS A 20 39.29 -21.20 -7.81
N LYS A 21 38.20 -21.35 -8.56
CA LYS A 21 37.31 -20.23 -8.87
C LYS A 21 36.61 -19.80 -7.59
N ASN A 22 37.20 -18.81 -6.93
CA ASN A 22 36.54 -17.74 -6.19
C ASN A 22 35.03 -17.98 -5.93
N LYS A 23 34.70 -18.73 -4.87
CA LYS A 23 33.37 -18.64 -4.27
C LYS A 23 33.25 -17.22 -3.71
N LYS A 24 32.80 -16.26 -4.51
CA LYS A 24 32.39 -14.94 -4.01
C LYS A 24 31.43 -15.20 -2.85
N LYS A 25 31.85 -14.92 -1.61
CA LYS A 25 30.96 -14.96 -0.44
C LYS A 25 29.74 -14.11 -0.82
N LYS A 26 28.54 -14.70 -0.85
CA LYS A 26 27.30 -13.94 -1.06
C LYS A 26 27.31 -12.83 -0.01
N LYS A 27 27.24 -11.56 -0.44
CA LYS A 27 27.14 -10.43 0.50
C LYS A 27 25.90 -10.66 1.38
N LYS A 28 26.04 -10.39 2.69
CA LYS A 28 24.90 -10.41 3.62
C LYS A 28 23.85 -9.42 3.08
N PRO A 29 22.56 -9.79 3.00
CA PRO A 29 21.52 -8.88 2.55
C PRO A 29 21.44 -7.68 3.50
N ILE A 30 21.27 -6.49 2.94
CA ILE A 30 21.07 -5.25 3.70
C ILE A 30 19.61 -5.22 4.16
N ARG A 31 19.37 -5.25 5.46
CA ARG A 31 18.02 -5.18 6.05
C ARG A 31 17.73 -3.76 6.50
N VAL A 32 16.63 -3.19 6.04
CA VAL A 32 16.24 -1.82 6.41
C VAL A 32 14.93 -1.83 7.18
N TYR A 33 14.81 -0.88 8.10
CA TYR A 33 13.63 -0.73 8.94
C TYR A 33 12.94 0.59 8.67
N MET A 34 11.62 0.58 8.62
CA MET A 34 10.78 1.77 8.62
C MET A 34 9.63 1.53 9.58
N ASP A 35 9.20 2.54 10.32
CA ASP A 35 8.00 2.45 11.14
C ASP A 35 7.01 3.54 10.82
N GLY A 36 5.81 3.36 11.36
CA GLY A 36 4.78 4.36 11.28
C GLY A 36 3.46 3.84 11.84
N CYS A 37 2.52 4.77 11.98
CA CYS A 37 1.17 4.43 12.39
C CYS A 37 0.38 3.73 11.26
N PHE A 38 0.68 4.09 10.00
CA PHE A 38 -0.04 3.62 8.81
C PHE A 38 -1.57 3.77 8.94
N ASP A 39 -1.99 4.88 9.54
CA ASP A 39 -3.39 5.27 9.70
C ASP A 39 -3.88 5.93 8.40
N MET A 40 -5.00 5.47 7.84
CA MET A 40 -5.46 5.87 6.50
C MET A 40 -4.37 5.68 5.43
N MET A 41 -3.85 4.46 5.27
CA MET A 41 -2.84 4.16 4.26
C MET A 41 -3.26 4.63 2.86
N HIS A 42 -2.29 5.13 2.10
CA HIS A 42 -2.49 5.72 0.78
C HIS A 42 -1.19 5.59 -0.03
N TYR A 43 -1.23 5.90 -1.34
CA TYR A 43 -0.08 5.74 -2.24
C TYR A 43 1.21 6.45 -1.76
N GLY A 44 1.09 7.56 -1.02
CA GLY A 44 2.23 8.22 -0.37
C GLY A 44 3.00 7.32 0.62
N HIS A 45 2.30 6.57 1.47
CA HIS A 45 2.92 5.56 2.35
C HIS A 45 3.56 4.44 1.52
N CYS A 46 2.86 3.96 0.49
CA CYS A 46 3.37 2.93 -0.40
C CYS A 46 4.65 3.36 -1.12
N ASN A 47 4.73 4.60 -1.61
CA ASN A 47 5.94 5.14 -2.23
C ASN A 47 7.08 5.32 -1.22
N ALA A 48 6.78 5.68 0.03
CA ALA A 48 7.79 5.75 1.09
C ALA A 48 8.39 4.36 1.36
N LEU A 49 7.55 3.33 1.49
CA LEU A 49 7.98 1.94 1.61
C LEU A 49 8.78 1.46 0.39
N ARG A 50 8.38 1.83 -0.83
CA ARG A 50 9.15 1.57 -2.06
C ARG A 50 10.55 2.19 -2.00
N GLN A 51 10.64 3.46 -1.62
CA GLN A 51 11.91 4.18 -1.50
C GLN A 51 12.79 3.54 -0.41
N ALA A 52 12.21 3.19 0.73
CA ALA A 52 12.92 2.49 1.80
C ALA A 52 13.47 1.14 1.32
N ARG A 53 12.63 0.32 0.67
CA ARG A 53 13.04 -0.97 0.11
C ARG A 53 14.13 -0.85 -0.94
N ALA A 54 14.22 0.26 -1.67
CA ALA A 54 15.29 0.51 -2.65
C ALA A 54 16.66 0.84 -2.00
N LEU A 55 16.70 1.15 -0.70
CA LEU A 55 17.93 1.42 0.05
C LEU A 55 18.52 0.16 0.72
N GLY A 56 17.86 -1.00 0.58
CA GLY A 56 18.30 -2.28 1.11
C GLY A 56 17.86 -3.46 0.25
N ASP A 57 18.14 -4.68 0.71
CA ASP A 57 17.72 -5.94 0.12
C ASP A 57 16.47 -6.52 0.77
N GLN A 58 16.09 -6.07 1.97
CA GLN A 58 14.87 -6.47 2.67
C GLN A 58 14.30 -5.28 3.48
N LEU A 59 12.99 -5.10 3.47
CA LEU A 59 12.29 -4.07 4.25
C LEU A 59 11.43 -4.70 5.34
N ILE A 60 11.74 -4.31 6.58
CA ILE A 60 11.02 -4.69 7.78
C ILE A 60 10.26 -3.47 8.26
N VAL A 61 8.95 -3.62 8.50
CA VAL A 61 8.09 -2.49 8.85
C VAL A 61 7.55 -2.63 10.26
N GLY A 62 7.88 -1.68 11.13
CA GLY A 62 7.28 -1.56 12.45
C GLY A 62 5.94 -0.85 12.39
N VAL A 63 4.93 -1.38 13.08
CA VAL A 63 3.61 -0.77 13.12
C VAL A 63 3.27 -0.36 14.53
N VAL A 64 3.00 0.93 14.70
CA VAL A 64 2.75 1.52 16.02
C VAL A 64 1.35 1.14 16.52
N SER A 65 1.27 0.76 17.79
CA SER A 65 0.02 0.34 18.45
C SER A 65 -0.94 1.52 18.65
N ASP A 66 -2.23 1.25 18.84
CA ASP A 66 -3.23 2.29 19.08
C ASP A 66 -2.93 3.09 20.37
N ALA A 67 -2.44 2.42 21.42
CA ALA A 67 -2.10 3.06 22.69
C ALA A 67 -0.98 4.10 22.52
N GLU A 68 0.10 3.74 21.82
CA GLU A 68 1.20 4.63 21.47
C GLU A 68 0.74 5.78 20.57
N ILE A 69 -0.13 5.48 19.59
CA ILE A 69 -0.73 6.50 18.71
C ILE A 69 -1.54 7.52 19.52
N ILE A 70 -2.42 7.06 20.39
CA ILE A 70 -3.31 7.93 21.19
C ILE A 70 -2.47 8.84 22.09
N ALA A 71 -1.44 8.28 22.75
CA ALA A 71 -0.56 9.03 23.64
C ALA A 71 0.21 10.15 22.93
N ASN A 72 0.62 9.94 21.66
CA ASN A 72 1.51 10.87 20.97
C ASN A 72 0.81 11.82 19.98
N LYS A 73 -0.25 11.38 19.29
CA LYS A 73 -0.91 12.16 18.22
C LYS A 73 -2.43 12.21 18.31
N GLY A 74 -3.04 11.48 19.23
CA GLY A 74 -4.50 11.30 19.31
C GLY A 74 -5.00 10.07 18.54
N PRO A 75 -6.30 9.76 18.64
CA PRO A 75 -6.83 8.48 18.16
C PRO A 75 -6.66 8.29 16.65
N PRO A 76 -6.38 7.05 16.20
CA PRO A 76 -6.34 6.73 14.78
C PRO A 76 -7.76 6.75 14.19
N VAL A 77 -7.85 6.89 12.87
CA VAL A 77 -9.12 6.73 12.12
C VAL A 77 -9.44 5.26 11.94
N THR A 78 -8.43 4.46 11.58
CA THR A 78 -8.52 3.01 11.42
C THR A 78 -7.99 2.34 12.70
N PRO A 79 -8.85 1.72 13.53
CA PRO A 79 -8.41 0.99 14.72
C PRO A 79 -7.41 -0.12 14.37
N LEU A 80 -6.57 -0.51 15.32
CA LEU A 80 -5.55 -1.55 15.12
C LEU A 80 -6.15 -2.86 14.59
N HIS A 81 -7.31 -3.29 15.08
CA HIS A 81 -7.95 -4.53 14.63
C HIS A 81 -8.37 -4.55 13.16
N GLU A 82 -8.43 -3.40 12.47
CA GLU A 82 -8.65 -3.32 11.02
C GLU A 82 -7.35 -3.16 10.24
N ARG A 83 -6.32 -2.64 10.92
CA ARG A 83 -4.96 -2.69 10.43
C ARG A 83 -4.41 -4.11 10.53
N GLU A 84 -4.96 -4.95 11.39
CA GLU A 84 -4.59 -6.34 11.64
C GLU A 84 -5.63 -7.34 11.14
N ILE A 85 -5.19 -8.51 10.67
CA ILE A 85 -6.02 -9.71 10.52
C ILE A 85 -5.36 -10.85 11.28
N THR A 86 -6.13 -11.54 12.12
CA THR A 86 -5.66 -12.76 12.78
C THR A 86 -6.00 -13.99 11.94
N TRP A 87 -4.98 -14.62 11.37
CA TRP A 87 -5.10 -15.92 10.73
C TRP A 87 -4.85 -17.04 11.74
N LYS A 88 -5.78 -18.00 11.82
CA LYS A 88 -5.53 -19.28 12.50
C LYS A 88 -4.90 -20.24 11.49
N ARG A 89 -3.57 -20.36 11.51
CA ARG A 89 -2.89 -21.43 10.75
C ARG A 89 -2.92 -22.72 11.56
N LYS A 90 -3.51 -23.77 10.98
CA LYS A 90 -3.30 -25.15 11.46
C LYS A 90 -1.88 -25.56 11.06
N ALA A 91 -1.01 -25.86 12.03
CA ALA A 91 0.31 -26.41 11.74
C ALA A 91 0.16 -27.76 11.01
N ASN A 92 0.86 -27.94 9.89
CA ASN A 92 0.81 -29.18 9.11
C ASN A 92 1.51 -30.33 9.84
N ARG A 93 0.94 -31.52 9.75
CA ARG A 93 1.39 -32.75 10.41
C ARG A 93 2.73 -33.21 9.79
N GLN A 94 3.81 -33.20 10.57
CA GLN A 94 5.02 -33.93 10.20
C GLN A 94 4.99 -35.27 10.96
N GLN A 95 4.73 -36.37 10.25
CA GLN A 95 4.92 -37.71 10.79
C GLN A 95 6.41 -38.05 10.69
N VAL A 96 7.07 -38.19 11.83
CA VAL A 96 8.43 -38.72 11.90
C VAL A 96 8.32 -40.19 12.29
N SER A 97 8.58 -41.10 11.36
CA SER A 97 8.60 -42.54 11.61
C SER A 97 10.00 -42.97 12.05
N PHE A 98 10.11 -43.49 13.26
CA PHE A 98 11.36 -44.11 13.75
C PHE A 98 11.38 -45.61 13.42
N PRO A 99 12.57 -46.22 13.19
CA PRO A 99 12.71 -47.60 12.69
C PRO A 99 12.29 -48.72 13.68
N PHE A 100 11.65 -48.37 14.80
CA PHE A 100 11.17 -49.32 15.82
C PHE A 100 9.67 -49.17 16.15
N GLY A 101 8.86 -48.70 15.20
CA GLY A 101 7.39 -48.75 15.33
C GLY A 101 6.77 -47.74 16.31
N PHE A 102 7.54 -46.76 16.81
CA PHE A 102 7.01 -45.70 17.66
C PHE A 102 6.45 -44.56 16.81
N VAL A 103 5.12 -44.36 16.83
CA VAL A 103 4.46 -43.20 16.21
C VAL A 103 4.25 -42.14 17.28
N MET A 104 5.07 -41.09 17.26
CA MET A 104 4.88 -39.95 18.17
C MET A 104 3.91 -38.95 17.55
N THR A 105 2.68 -38.86 18.06
CA THR A 105 1.72 -37.83 17.65
C THR A 105 1.90 -36.56 18.48
N THR A 106 2.51 -35.52 17.92
CA THR A 106 2.55 -34.20 18.55
C THR A 106 1.19 -33.50 18.45
N ARG A 107 0.71 -32.95 19.57
CA ARG A 107 -0.55 -32.20 19.67
C ARG A 107 -0.53 -30.99 18.72
N LEU A 108 -1.57 -30.80 17.91
CA LEU A 108 -1.73 -29.64 17.04
C LEU A 108 -1.73 -28.36 17.90
N ARG A 109 -0.70 -27.52 17.77
CA ARG A 109 -0.75 -26.14 18.25
C ARG A 109 -1.31 -25.29 17.12
N THR A 110 -2.49 -24.72 17.32
CA THR A 110 -3.01 -23.64 16.47
C THR A 110 -2.11 -22.43 16.74
N VAL A 111 -1.39 -21.96 15.72
CA VAL A 111 -0.63 -20.72 15.83
C VAL A 111 -1.56 -19.62 15.33
N THR A 112 -1.97 -18.73 16.24
CA THR A 112 -2.62 -17.47 15.90
C THR A 112 -1.55 -16.52 15.39
N CYS A 113 -1.66 -16.12 14.12
CA CYS A 113 -0.76 -15.14 13.53
C CYS A 113 -1.58 -13.88 13.23
N THR A 114 -1.38 -12.85 14.04
CA THR A 114 -1.91 -11.51 13.78
C THR A 114 -0.99 -10.83 12.77
N VAL A 115 -1.51 -10.51 11.60
CA VAL A 115 -0.76 -9.90 10.50
C VAL A 115 -1.32 -8.51 10.28
N MET A 116 -0.46 -7.49 10.25
CA MET A 116 -0.89 -6.14 9.86
C MET A 116 -1.26 -6.13 8.37
N LEU A 117 -2.54 -6.30 8.04
CA LEU A 117 -3.04 -6.58 6.70
C LEU A 117 -2.61 -5.52 5.69
N MET A 118 -2.86 -4.23 5.97
CA MET A 118 -2.60 -3.17 5.00
C MET A 118 -1.12 -3.03 4.68
N VAL A 119 -0.27 -3.03 5.72
CA VAL A 119 1.18 -2.90 5.58
C VAL A 119 1.77 -4.14 4.92
N SER A 120 1.37 -5.33 5.36
CA SER A 120 1.83 -6.59 4.77
C SER A 120 1.37 -6.75 3.31
N ALA A 121 0.25 -6.16 2.91
CA ALA A 121 -0.21 -6.21 1.52
C ALA A 121 0.63 -5.34 0.57
N VAL A 122 1.46 -4.42 1.07
CA VAL A 122 2.36 -3.64 0.22
C VAL A 122 3.51 -4.54 -0.27
N LYS A 123 3.71 -4.60 -1.59
CA LYS A 123 4.63 -5.56 -2.23
C LYS A 123 6.12 -5.37 -1.90
N TRP A 124 6.48 -4.19 -1.42
CA TRP A 124 7.86 -3.89 -1.01
C TRP A 124 8.18 -4.30 0.43
N VAL A 125 7.16 -4.69 1.21
CA VAL A 125 7.32 -5.09 2.62
C VAL A 125 7.62 -6.58 2.70
N ASP A 126 8.72 -6.94 3.38
CA ASP A 126 9.14 -8.33 3.55
C ASP A 126 8.64 -8.89 4.89
N GLU A 127 8.77 -8.12 5.98
CA GLU A 127 8.37 -8.51 7.34
C GLU A 127 7.66 -7.35 8.05
N VAL A 128 6.80 -7.68 9.02
CA VAL A 128 6.11 -6.69 9.86
C VAL A 128 6.39 -6.97 11.33
N ILE A 129 6.77 -5.94 12.08
CA ILE A 129 6.92 -5.98 13.54
C ILE A 129 5.68 -5.27 14.13
N PRO A 130 4.76 -6.00 14.80
CA PRO A 130 3.65 -5.37 15.51
C PRO A 130 4.16 -4.65 16.76
N ASP A 131 3.35 -3.75 17.30
CA ASP A 131 3.59 -3.03 18.55
C ASP A 131 4.97 -2.33 18.61
N ALA A 132 5.39 -1.73 17.49
CA ALA A 132 6.57 -0.88 17.48
C ALA A 132 6.32 0.38 18.34
N PRO A 133 7.30 0.84 19.14
CA PRO A 133 7.17 2.08 19.89
C PRO A 133 7.08 3.29 18.96
N TYR A 134 6.43 4.37 19.40
CA TYR A 134 6.31 5.59 18.59
C TYR A 134 7.68 6.26 18.37
N ALA A 135 8.57 6.20 19.36
CA ALA A 135 9.94 6.69 19.28
C ALA A 135 10.95 5.54 19.32
N ILE A 136 12.08 5.70 18.64
CA ILE A 136 13.17 4.72 18.72
C ILE A 136 13.87 4.86 20.08
N THR A 137 13.48 3.98 21.02
CA THR A 137 14.12 3.87 22.34
C THR A 137 15.45 3.11 22.24
N GLU A 138 16.32 3.23 23.25
CA GLU A 138 17.60 2.51 23.27
C GLU A 138 17.40 0.98 23.25
N GLU A 139 16.43 0.49 24.03
CA GLU A 139 16.08 -0.93 24.09
C GLU A 139 15.58 -1.44 22.74
N PHE A 140 14.65 -0.72 22.11
CA PHE A 140 14.12 -1.12 20.82
C PHE A 140 15.17 -1.00 19.70
N MET A 141 16.04 0.00 19.75
CA MET A 141 17.16 0.13 18.82
C MET A 141 18.12 -1.06 18.90
N LYS A 142 18.45 -1.52 20.12
CA LYS A 142 19.24 -2.76 20.32
C LYS A 142 18.52 -3.96 19.72
N LYS A 143 17.21 -4.10 19.98
CA LYS A 143 16.40 -5.17 19.37
C LYS A 143 16.45 -5.14 17.84
N LEU A 144 16.29 -3.97 17.22
CA LEU A 144 16.36 -3.81 15.77
C LEU A 144 17.71 -4.27 15.22
N PHE A 145 18.81 -3.86 15.84
CA PHE A 145 20.15 -4.11 15.33
C PHE A 145 20.69 -5.50 15.65
N ASP A 146 20.43 -6.00 16.85
CA ASP A 146 21.02 -7.24 17.36
C ASP A 146 20.13 -8.46 17.05
N GLU A 147 18.81 -8.33 17.23
CA GLU A 147 17.86 -9.44 17.00
C GLU A 147 17.36 -9.44 15.54
N TYR A 148 16.80 -8.32 15.08
CA TYR A 148 16.25 -8.22 13.72
C TYR A 148 17.30 -8.00 12.63
N ASN A 149 18.58 -7.82 13.02
CA ASN A 149 19.70 -7.62 12.10
C ASN A 149 19.48 -6.44 11.13
N ILE A 150 18.79 -5.40 11.56
CA ILE A 150 18.56 -4.18 10.76
C ILE A 150 19.89 -3.44 10.60
N ASP A 151 20.20 -2.98 9.39
CA ASP A 151 21.37 -2.17 9.05
C ASP A 151 21.10 -0.67 9.23
N TYR A 152 19.95 -0.19 8.73
CA TYR A 152 19.55 1.23 8.79
C TYR A 152 18.07 1.40 9.13
N ILE A 153 17.76 2.46 9.87
CA ILE A 153 16.41 2.98 10.07
C ILE A 153 16.16 4.06 9.02
N ILE A 154 15.01 3.99 8.35
CA ILE A 154 14.62 4.88 7.26
C ILE A 154 13.34 5.60 7.64
N HIS A 155 13.29 6.90 7.44
CA HIS A 155 12.06 7.68 7.58
C HIS A 155 12.02 8.81 6.54
N GLY A 156 10.83 9.42 6.36
CA GLY A 156 10.68 10.64 5.57
C GLY A 156 11.54 11.79 6.07
N ASP A 157 11.77 12.78 5.20
CA ASP A 157 12.43 14.04 5.51
C ASP A 157 11.57 15.01 6.34
N ASP A 158 10.32 14.64 6.60
CA ASP A 158 9.42 15.32 7.53
C ASP A 158 9.91 15.25 8.98
N PRO A 159 9.70 16.32 9.77
CA PRO A 159 9.97 16.30 11.20
C PRO A 159 9.04 15.31 11.91
N CYS A 160 9.61 14.40 12.71
CA CYS A 160 8.87 13.52 13.60
C CYS A 160 9.18 13.91 15.04
N ILE A 161 8.37 14.84 15.55
CA ILE A 161 8.56 15.49 16.84
C ILE A 161 7.58 14.91 17.87
N LEU A 162 8.09 14.53 19.03
CA LEU A 162 7.31 14.04 20.16
C LEU A 162 6.59 15.20 20.88
N PRO A 163 5.58 14.93 21.73
CA PRO A 163 4.86 15.98 22.45
C PRO A 163 5.74 16.92 23.29
N ASP A 164 6.91 16.45 23.73
CA ASP A 164 7.90 17.23 24.47
C ASP A 164 8.85 18.07 23.58
N GLY A 165 8.70 18.00 22.25
CA GLY A 165 9.52 18.71 21.27
C GLY A 165 10.77 17.95 20.82
N THR A 166 11.02 16.75 21.32
CA THR A 166 12.21 15.96 20.94
C THR A 166 12.00 15.16 19.65
N ASP A 167 13.09 14.81 18.98
CA ASP A 167 13.08 14.04 17.73
C ASP A 167 12.96 12.54 18.00
N ALA A 168 11.90 11.91 17.49
CA ALA A 168 11.60 10.48 17.67
C ALA A 168 12.71 9.54 17.18
N TYR A 169 13.63 10.02 16.32
CA TYR A 169 14.73 9.25 15.76
C TYR A 169 16.12 9.77 16.20
N ALA A 170 16.20 10.61 17.24
CA ALA A 170 17.45 11.20 17.71
C ALA A 170 18.55 10.15 17.99
N LEU A 171 18.19 9.03 18.62
CA LEU A 171 19.15 7.95 18.94
C LEU A 171 19.70 7.29 17.66
N ALA A 172 18.85 6.98 16.70
CA ALA A 172 19.24 6.38 15.42
C ALA A 172 20.16 7.32 14.61
N LYS A 173 19.87 8.62 14.63
CA LYS A 173 20.70 9.67 14.01
C LYS A 173 22.06 9.76 14.67
N LYS A 174 22.11 9.82 16.01
CA LYS A 174 23.36 9.84 16.78
C LYS A 174 24.23 8.60 16.53
N ALA A 175 23.61 7.44 16.33
CA ALA A 175 24.30 6.20 15.98
C ALA A 175 24.83 6.15 14.54
N GLY A 176 24.50 7.12 13.68
CA GLY A 176 24.88 7.11 12.26
C GLY A 176 24.14 6.06 11.43
N ARG A 177 23.01 5.53 11.92
CA ARG A 177 22.26 4.42 11.32
C ARG A 177 20.85 4.84 10.88
N TYR A 178 20.72 6.11 10.49
CA TYR A 178 19.48 6.71 10.02
C TYR A 178 19.65 7.24 8.60
N LYS A 179 18.67 7.00 7.73
CA LYS A 179 18.61 7.53 6.36
C LYS A 179 17.28 8.19 6.10
N GLN A 180 17.29 9.23 5.27
CA GLN A 180 16.09 9.96 4.87
C GLN A 180 15.68 9.63 3.44
N ILE A 181 14.37 9.60 3.21
CA ILE A 181 13.75 9.51 1.89
C ILE A 181 12.83 10.71 1.69
N LYS A 182 12.60 11.10 0.44
CA LYS A 182 11.76 12.26 0.14
C LYS A 182 10.29 11.95 0.41
N ARG A 183 9.59 12.91 1.01
CA ARG A 183 8.13 12.89 1.11
C ARG A 183 7.50 12.79 -0.29
N THR A 184 6.36 12.09 -0.34
CA THR A 184 5.58 12.00 -1.58
C THR A 184 4.64 13.20 -1.70
N GLU A 185 4.82 14.00 -2.74
CA GLU A 185 3.95 15.14 -3.05
C GLU A 185 2.54 14.72 -3.48
N GLY A 186 1.56 15.56 -3.13
CA GLY A 186 0.18 15.47 -3.61
C GLY A 186 -0.77 14.63 -2.74
N VAL A 187 -0.32 14.07 -1.62
CA VAL A 187 -1.21 13.35 -0.67
C VAL A 187 -0.72 13.43 0.77
N SER A 188 -1.66 13.55 1.70
CA SER A 188 -1.44 13.30 3.12
C SER A 188 -2.73 12.83 3.79
N SER A 189 -2.66 12.18 4.95
CA SER A 189 -3.87 11.82 5.71
C SER A 189 -4.73 13.06 6.03
N THR A 190 -4.11 14.22 6.29
CA THR A 190 -4.79 15.50 6.54
C THR A 190 -5.55 15.99 5.31
N ASP A 191 -4.93 15.93 4.13
CA ASP A 191 -5.56 16.26 2.84
C ASP A 191 -6.75 15.33 2.57
N ILE A 192 -6.55 14.02 2.68
CA ILE A 192 -7.62 13.03 2.46
C ILE A 192 -8.81 13.26 3.42
N VAL A 193 -8.55 13.49 4.71
CA VAL A 193 -9.60 13.82 5.69
C VAL A 193 -10.33 15.10 5.29
N GLY A 194 -9.60 16.13 4.85
CA GLY A 194 -10.19 17.37 4.32
C GLY A 194 -11.14 17.12 3.14
N ARG A 195 -10.72 16.29 2.17
CA ARG A 195 -11.58 15.89 1.03
C ARG A 195 -12.85 15.19 1.50
N MET A 196 -12.77 14.30 2.49
CA MET A 196 -13.95 13.61 3.04
C MET A 196 -14.91 14.56 3.77
N LEU A 197 -14.38 15.51 4.54
CA LEU A 197 -15.20 16.49 5.24
C LEU A 197 -15.95 17.42 4.28
N LEU A 198 -15.36 17.78 3.13
CA LEU A 198 -16.04 18.53 2.08
C LEU A 198 -17.22 17.74 1.49
N CYS A 199 -17.04 16.45 1.22
CA CYS A 199 -18.07 15.57 0.66
C CYS A 199 -19.32 15.46 1.53
N VAL A 200 -19.20 15.71 2.83
CA VAL A 200 -20.28 15.55 3.81
C VAL A 200 -21.03 16.86 4.04
N ARG A 201 -20.32 18.01 4.02
CA ARG A 201 -20.93 19.33 4.17
C ARG A 201 -21.82 19.71 2.98
N GLU A 202 -21.46 19.30 1.76
CA GLU A 202 -22.27 19.57 0.58
C GLU A 202 -23.59 18.78 0.57
N ARG A 203 -23.64 17.60 1.21
CA ARG A 203 -24.91 16.87 1.44
C ARG A 203 -25.85 17.59 2.40
N THR A 204 -25.32 18.40 3.32
CA THR A 204 -26.13 19.15 4.32
C THR A 204 -26.54 20.54 3.84
N SER A 205 -25.94 21.08 2.77
CA SER A 205 -26.12 22.47 2.32
C SER A 205 -27.12 22.63 1.17
N SER A 206 -28.26 21.94 1.26
CA SER A 206 -29.48 22.39 0.59
C SER A 206 -30.08 23.67 1.23
N GLU A 207 -29.41 24.28 2.22
CA GLU A 207 -29.76 25.58 2.79
C GLU A 207 -28.55 26.55 2.86
N SER A 208 -28.56 27.55 1.97
CA SER A 208 -27.85 28.86 1.97
C SER A 208 -26.31 28.95 1.83
N PRO A 209 -25.77 29.92 1.03
CA PRO A 209 -24.35 30.00 0.70
C PRO A 209 -23.57 31.03 1.53
N SER A 210 -22.49 30.60 2.21
CA SER A 210 -21.36 31.48 2.54
C SER A 210 -20.05 30.69 2.46
N HIS A 211 -19.35 30.79 1.33
CA HIS A 211 -18.18 29.95 1.05
C HIS A 211 -17.04 30.77 0.45
N ALA A 212 -16.11 31.22 1.30
CA ALA A 212 -14.81 31.75 0.88
C ALA A 212 -13.67 31.56 1.90
N SER A 213 -13.92 31.04 3.10
CA SER A 213 -12.94 31.04 4.20
C SER A 213 -12.14 29.74 4.34
N LEU A 214 -12.74 28.57 4.09
CA LEU A 214 -12.10 27.28 4.40
C LEU A 214 -11.22 26.70 3.28
N GLN A 215 -11.51 26.99 2.01
CA GLN A 215 -10.66 26.59 0.89
C GLN A 215 -9.26 27.22 0.99
N ARG A 216 -9.13 28.36 1.66
CA ARG A 216 -7.84 29.02 1.93
C ARG A 216 -7.01 28.37 3.05
N GLN A 217 -7.63 27.70 4.02
CA GLN A 217 -6.90 27.18 5.17
C GLN A 217 -6.09 25.91 4.85
N PHE A 218 -6.52 25.11 3.88
CA PHE A 218 -5.85 23.85 3.53
C PHE A 218 -4.83 23.94 2.37
N SER A 219 -4.67 25.11 1.74
CA SER A 219 -3.72 25.35 0.63
C SER A 219 -2.35 25.92 1.07
N HIS A 220 -1.85 25.61 2.26
CA HIS A 220 -0.49 25.99 2.63
C HIS A 220 0.55 25.04 1.99
N GLY A 221 0.71 25.19 0.68
CA GLY A 221 1.79 24.67 -0.14
C GLY A 221 2.06 25.64 -1.27
N HIS A 222 3.06 26.51 -1.08
CA HIS A 222 3.68 27.45 -2.02
C HIS A 222 2.78 28.28 -2.98
N ASN A 223 2.82 29.60 -2.80
CA ASN A 223 2.22 30.64 -3.64
C ASN A 223 2.36 30.40 -5.16
N GLN A 224 1.22 30.29 -5.85
CA GLN A 224 1.03 30.95 -7.13
C GLN A 224 -0.45 31.37 -7.26
N LYS A 225 -0.68 32.68 -7.32
CA LYS A 225 -1.97 33.24 -7.73
C LYS A 225 -2.20 32.80 -9.17
N HIS A 226 -3.24 32.01 -9.41
CA HIS A 226 -3.84 31.93 -10.73
C HIS A 226 -5.32 32.22 -10.61
N ASP A 227 -5.72 33.30 -11.28
CA ASP A 227 -7.07 33.58 -11.72
C ASP A 227 -7.51 32.44 -12.65
N ASP A 228 -8.77 32.03 -12.58
CA ASP A 228 -9.63 31.72 -13.74
C ASP A 228 -10.89 30.96 -13.32
N GLY A 229 -12.03 31.57 -13.64
CA GLY A 229 -13.34 30.97 -13.55
C GLY A 229 -13.52 29.85 -14.55
N VAL A 230 -13.76 28.63 -14.05
CA VAL A 230 -14.53 27.61 -14.75
C VAL A 230 -15.38 26.88 -13.71
N SER A 231 -16.69 27.06 -13.81
CA SER A 231 -17.70 26.31 -13.08
C SER A 231 -17.66 24.85 -13.55
N GLY A 232 -16.99 23.99 -12.78
CA GLY A 232 -16.97 22.53 -12.97
C GLY A 232 -17.36 21.85 -11.67
N SER A 233 -18.59 21.33 -11.60
CA SER A 233 -19.15 20.57 -10.47
C SER A 233 -18.51 19.18 -10.36
N GLY A 234 -17.32 19.12 -9.77
CA GLY A 234 -16.62 17.89 -9.44
C GLY A 234 -15.50 18.17 -8.44
N THR A 235 -15.18 17.21 -7.57
CA THR A 235 -14.16 17.28 -6.51
C THR A 235 -12.73 17.39 -7.07
N ARG A 236 -12.40 18.52 -7.72
CA ARG A 236 -11.03 18.89 -8.08
C ARG A 236 -10.28 19.42 -6.86
N VAL A 237 -9.88 18.51 -5.96
CA VAL A 237 -9.10 18.84 -4.75
C VAL A 237 -7.70 18.20 -4.76
N SER A 238 -7.45 17.20 -5.62
CA SER A 238 -6.11 16.62 -5.72
C SER A 238 -5.16 17.49 -6.57
N HIS A 239 -4.01 17.83 -5.99
CA HIS A 239 -2.88 18.44 -6.69
C HIS A 239 -1.86 17.38 -7.18
N PHE A 240 -2.24 16.10 -7.19
CA PHE A 240 -1.35 15.03 -7.63
C PHE A 240 -1.03 15.15 -9.13
N LEU A 241 0.26 15.24 -9.44
CA LEU A 241 0.78 15.22 -10.81
C LEU A 241 1.19 13.79 -11.20
N PRO A 242 0.41 13.07 -12.03
CA PRO A 242 0.80 11.77 -12.55
C PRO A 242 1.97 11.91 -13.52
N THR A 243 2.90 10.96 -13.49
CA THR A 243 3.96 10.84 -14.50
C THR A 243 4.11 9.38 -14.87
N SER A 244 4.51 9.10 -16.12
CA SER A 244 4.83 7.74 -16.58
C SER A 244 5.86 7.07 -15.66
N ARG A 245 6.86 7.83 -15.20
CA ARG A 245 7.87 7.35 -14.25
C ARG A 245 7.27 6.85 -12.93
N ARG A 246 6.28 7.55 -12.36
CA ARG A 246 5.61 7.13 -11.12
C ARG A 246 4.84 5.82 -11.34
N ILE A 247 4.15 5.68 -12.46
CA ILE A 247 3.42 4.45 -12.81
C ILE A 247 4.39 3.29 -12.95
N VAL A 248 5.49 3.45 -13.70
CA VAL A 248 6.52 2.41 -13.87
C VAL A 248 7.15 2.01 -12.54
N GLN A 249 7.41 2.96 -11.63
CA GLN A 249 7.94 2.65 -10.29
C GLN A 249 6.98 1.81 -9.44
N PHE A 250 5.68 1.88 -9.72
CA PHE A 250 4.64 1.13 -9.05
C PHE A 250 4.21 -0.12 -9.82
N SER A 251 4.55 -0.30 -11.08
CA SER A 251 4.23 -1.52 -11.83
C SER A 251 5.19 -2.66 -11.48
N ASN A 252 4.74 -3.91 -11.64
CA ASN A 252 5.62 -5.09 -11.54
C ASN A 252 6.43 -5.31 -12.83
N GLY A 253 6.01 -4.72 -13.96
CA GLY A 253 6.66 -4.88 -15.27
C GLY A 253 6.63 -6.30 -15.83
N GLN A 254 5.80 -7.19 -15.26
CA GLN A 254 5.67 -8.58 -15.67
C GLN A 254 4.37 -8.76 -16.45
N ALA A 255 4.47 -9.29 -17.66
CA ALA A 255 3.31 -9.71 -18.44
C ALA A 255 2.84 -11.10 -18.01
N ALA A 256 1.56 -11.39 -18.24
CA ALA A 256 1.03 -12.74 -18.08
C ALA A 256 1.76 -13.72 -19.04
N GLY A 257 2.05 -14.92 -18.55
CA GLY A 257 2.57 -16.00 -19.41
C GLY A 257 1.55 -16.43 -20.47
N PRO A 258 1.97 -17.09 -21.56
CA PRO A 258 1.10 -17.46 -22.68
C PRO A 258 -0.10 -18.33 -22.28
N ASP A 259 0.07 -19.18 -21.26
CA ASP A 259 -0.97 -20.09 -20.75
C ASP A 259 -1.49 -19.67 -19.36
N ALA A 260 -1.18 -18.46 -18.91
CA ALA A 260 -1.55 -17.99 -17.59
C ALA A 260 -3.07 -17.80 -17.48
N ARG A 261 -3.66 -18.29 -16.38
CA ARG A 261 -5.06 -18.02 -16.08
C ARG A 261 -5.22 -16.59 -15.56
N ILE A 262 -5.73 -15.70 -16.41
CA ILE A 262 -5.93 -14.29 -16.08
C ILE A 262 -7.28 -14.11 -15.40
N VAL A 263 -7.25 -13.62 -14.15
CA VAL A 263 -8.43 -13.24 -13.38
C VAL A 263 -8.59 -11.73 -13.48
N TYR A 264 -9.81 -11.28 -13.75
CA TYR A 264 -10.17 -9.87 -13.82
C TYR A 264 -11.16 -9.50 -12.70
N ILE A 265 -10.92 -8.36 -12.07
CA ILE A 265 -11.81 -7.74 -11.08
C ILE A 265 -11.76 -6.22 -11.28
N ASP A 266 -12.88 -5.55 -11.21
CA ASP A 266 -12.95 -4.10 -11.32
C ASP A 266 -13.74 -3.42 -10.22
N GLY A 267 -13.65 -2.10 -10.23
CA GLY A 267 -14.37 -1.26 -9.28
C GLY A 267 -13.79 0.14 -9.19
N ALA A 268 -14.32 0.88 -8.21
CA ALA A 268 -13.81 2.21 -7.88
C ALA A 268 -12.42 2.11 -7.22
N PHE A 269 -12.21 1.18 -6.27
CA PHE A 269 -11.00 1.12 -5.44
C PHE A 269 -10.64 2.46 -4.77
N ASP A 270 -11.67 3.24 -4.41
CA ASP A 270 -11.51 4.53 -3.75
C ASP A 270 -11.16 4.34 -2.26
N LEU A 271 -10.27 5.18 -1.74
CA LEU A 271 -9.65 5.00 -0.41
C LEU A 271 -9.19 3.57 -0.14
N PHE A 272 -8.38 3.00 -1.05
CA PHE A 272 -7.91 1.61 -0.99
C PHE A 272 -7.63 1.09 0.44
N HIS A 273 -8.34 0.05 0.86
CA HIS A 273 -8.51 -0.34 2.27
C HIS A 273 -8.53 -1.86 2.44
N ALA A 274 -8.64 -2.33 3.69
CA ALA A 274 -8.55 -3.74 4.07
C ALA A 274 -9.51 -4.66 3.28
N GLY A 275 -10.77 -4.21 3.07
CA GLY A 275 -11.74 -4.93 2.23
C GLY A 275 -11.23 -5.19 0.80
N HIS A 276 -10.66 -4.17 0.15
CA HIS A 276 -10.05 -4.31 -1.17
C HIS A 276 -8.86 -5.29 -1.15
N VAL A 277 -8.01 -5.23 -0.12
CA VAL A 277 -6.86 -6.14 0.00
C VAL A 277 -7.32 -7.60 0.08
N GLU A 278 -8.31 -7.90 0.90
CA GLU A 278 -8.78 -9.28 1.08
C GLU A 278 -9.50 -9.82 -0.15
N ILE A 279 -10.36 -9.02 -0.81
CA ILE A 279 -11.02 -9.49 -2.03
C ILE A 279 -10.02 -9.71 -3.17
N LEU A 280 -9.00 -8.83 -3.30
CA LEU A 280 -7.91 -9.01 -4.27
C LEU A 280 -7.05 -10.24 -3.94
N ARG A 281 -6.80 -10.53 -2.65
CA ARG A 281 -6.10 -11.76 -2.23
C ARG A 281 -6.88 -13.01 -2.66
N LEU A 282 -8.21 -13.02 -2.49
CA LEU A 282 -9.07 -14.12 -2.93
C LEU A 282 -9.07 -14.25 -4.45
N ALA A 283 -9.23 -13.13 -5.18
CA ALA A 283 -9.21 -13.10 -6.63
C ALA A 283 -7.88 -13.62 -7.19
N ARG A 284 -6.75 -13.17 -6.64
CA ARG A 284 -5.41 -13.61 -7.03
C ARG A 284 -5.20 -15.12 -6.84
N GLY A 285 -5.87 -15.72 -5.86
CA GLY A 285 -5.83 -17.15 -5.59
C GLY A 285 -6.58 -18.03 -6.59
N LEU A 286 -7.33 -17.45 -7.53
CA LEU A 286 -8.11 -18.19 -8.54
C LEU A 286 -7.40 -18.36 -9.88
N GLY A 287 -6.23 -17.74 -10.06
CA GLY A 287 -5.45 -17.84 -11.29
C GLY A 287 -3.99 -17.44 -11.10
N ASP A 288 -3.28 -17.28 -12.21
CA ASP A 288 -1.84 -17.04 -12.24
C ASP A 288 -1.50 -15.55 -12.36
N PHE A 289 -2.48 -14.74 -12.73
CA PHE A 289 -2.33 -13.31 -12.97
C PHE A 289 -3.62 -12.57 -12.60
N LEU A 290 -3.54 -11.51 -11.80
CA LEU A 290 -4.66 -10.65 -11.44
C LEU A 290 -4.56 -9.30 -12.15
N LEU A 291 -5.50 -9.08 -13.08
CA LEU A 291 -5.72 -7.82 -13.78
C LEU A 291 -6.84 -7.04 -13.09
N VAL A 292 -6.56 -5.81 -12.66
CA VAL A 292 -7.53 -4.99 -11.92
C VAL A 292 -8.01 -3.81 -12.77
N GLY A 293 -9.31 -3.73 -13.05
CA GLY A 293 -9.91 -2.59 -13.73
C GLY A 293 -10.24 -1.46 -12.76
N ILE A 294 -9.78 -0.24 -13.06
CA ILE A 294 -10.07 0.94 -12.24
C ILE A 294 -10.93 1.90 -13.05
N HIS A 295 -12.20 2.07 -12.66
CA HIS A 295 -13.12 2.94 -13.37
C HIS A 295 -12.68 4.40 -13.33
N THR A 296 -13.05 5.17 -14.36
CA THR A 296 -12.79 6.62 -14.44
C THR A 296 -13.49 7.38 -13.31
N ASP A 297 -13.02 8.59 -13.00
CA ASP A 297 -13.66 9.43 -11.98
C ASP A 297 -15.11 9.73 -12.37
N GLN A 298 -15.38 10.02 -13.64
CA GLN A 298 -16.72 10.29 -14.17
C GLN A 298 -17.66 9.09 -14.00
N THR A 299 -17.19 7.87 -14.29
CA THR A 299 -17.96 6.65 -14.07
C THR A 299 -18.29 6.48 -12.59
N VAL A 300 -17.32 6.70 -11.71
CA VAL A 300 -17.54 6.59 -10.26
C VAL A 300 -18.50 7.67 -9.76
N THR A 301 -18.38 8.91 -10.23
CA THR A 301 -19.29 10.01 -9.89
C THR A 301 -20.72 9.71 -10.33
N ALA A 302 -20.90 9.22 -11.55
CA ALA A 302 -22.21 8.92 -12.11
C ALA A 302 -22.95 7.82 -11.32
N ASN A 303 -22.22 6.81 -10.84
CA ASN A 303 -22.80 5.66 -10.15
C ASN A 303 -22.84 5.81 -8.63
N ARG A 304 -21.93 6.60 -8.01
CA ARG A 304 -21.77 6.68 -6.55
C ARG A 304 -21.99 8.07 -5.96
N GLY A 305 -22.33 9.04 -6.82
CA GLY A 305 -22.68 10.41 -6.45
C GLY A 305 -21.58 11.44 -6.67
N VAL A 306 -21.99 12.71 -6.69
CA VAL A 306 -21.20 13.88 -7.13
C VAL A 306 -19.86 14.07 -6.41
N HIS A 307 -19.76 13.62 -5.15
CA HIS A 307 -18.55 13.79 -4.33
C HIS A 307 -17.71 12.48 -4.24
N ARG A 308 -17.88 11.58 -5.21
CA ARG A 308 -17.06 10.39 -5.37
C ARG A 308 -16.37 10.45 -6.74
N PRO A 309 -15.13 9.95 -6.85
CA PRO A 309 -14.30 9.40 -5.78
C PRO A 309 -13.60 10.48 -4.93
N ILE A 310 -13.12 10.12 -3.75
CA ILE A 310 -12.26 10.95 -2.88
C ILE A 310 -10.84 11.05 -3.47
N MET A 311 -10.34 9.94 -3.99
CA MET A 311 -9.06 9.83 -4.66
C MET A 311 -9.28 9.77 -6.18
N ASN A 312 -8.57 10.57 -6.96
CA ASN A 312 -8.71 10.57 -8.41
C ASN A 312 -8.19 9.26 -9.03
N LEU A 313 -8.47 9.05 -10.31
CA LEU A 313 -8.11 7.83 -11.06
C LEU A 313 -6.63 7.45 -10.91
N HIS A 314 -5.72 8.42 -10.97
CA HIS A 314 -4.29 8.14 -10.90
C HIS A 314 -3.82 7.84 -9.47
N GLU A 315 -4.38 8.51 -8.46
CA GLU A 315 -4.11 8.21 -7.05
C GLU A 315 -4.60 6.79 -6.67
N ARG A 316 -5.79 6.41 -7.16
CA ARG A 316 -6.35 5.05 -7.01
C ARG A 316 -5.49 4.00 -7.71
N SER A 317 -5.04 4.30 -8.93
CA SER A 317 -4.13 3.42 -9.70
C SER A 317 -2.84 3.11 -8.94
N LEU A 318 -2.18 4.13 -8.37
CA LEU A 318 -0.97 3.89 -7.56
C LEU A 318 -1.26 3.10 -6.28
N SER A 319 -2.42 3.30 -5.67
CA SER A 319 -2.81 2.58 -4.45
C SER A 319 -3.02 1.09 -4.72
N VAL A 320 -3.70 0.76 -5.83
CA VAL A 320 -3.93 -0.62 -6.28
C VAL A 320 -2.62 -1.29 -6.73
N LEU A 321 -1.80 -0.62 -7.54
CA LEU A 321 -0.50 -1.14 -8.02
C LEU A 321 0.50 -1.46 -6.90
N ALA A 322 0.35 -0.84 -5.72
CA ALA A 322 1.19 -1.14 -4.55
C ALA A 322 0.85 -2.48 -3.89
N CYS A 323 -0.34 -3.02 -4.13
CA CYS A 323 -0.80 -4.26 -3.54
C CYS A 323 -0.07 -5.47 -4.16
N ARG A 324 0.46 -6.35 -3.31
CA ARG A 324 1.23 -7.54 -3.74
C ARG A 324 0.41 -8.58 -4.50
N TYR A 325 -0.92 -8.53 -4.37
CA TYR A 325 -1.81 -9.47 -5.03
C TYR A 325 -2.18 -9.02 -6.45
N VAL A 326 -1.84 -7.78 -6.82
CA VAL A 326 -2.16 -7.19 -8.12
C VAL A 326 -0.95 -7.32 -9.04
N ASP A 327 -1.19 -7.85 -10.24
CA ASP A 327 -0.15 -8.01 -11.25
C ASP A 327 -0.18 -6.84 -12.25
N GLU A 328 -1.36 -6.40 -12.69
CA GLU A 328 -1.53 -5.29 -13.63
C GLU A 328 -2.86 -4.53 -13.40
N VAL A 329 -2.93 -3.29 -13.90
CA VAL A 329 -4.09 -2.40 -13.80
C VAL A 329 -4.52 -1.87 -15.16
N ILE A 330 -5.82 -1.93 -15.47
CA ILE A 330 -6.44 -1.12 -16.53
C ILE A 330 -6.83 0.23 -15.94
N ILE A 331 -6.08 1.28 -16.30
CA ILE A 331 -6.34 2.66 -15.84
C ILE A 331 -7.47 3.24 -16.71
N GLY A 332 -8.64 3.46 -16.10
CA GLY A 332 -9.82 3.94 -16.82
C GLY A 332 -10.62 2.81 -17.47
N ALA A 333 -10.80 1.70 -16.75
CA ALA A 333 -11.61 0.58 -17.20
C ALA A 333 -13.06 1.02 -17.46
N PRO A 334 -13.70 0.52 -18.53
CA PRO A 334 -15.11 0.82 -18.81
C PRO A 334 -16.01 0.27 -17.70
N TRP A 335 -17.26 0.74 -17.65
CA TRP A 335 -18.27 0.21 -16.72
C TRP A 335 -18.73 -1.19 -17.13
N GLU A 336 -19.04 -1.38 -18.42
CA GLU A 336 -19.48 -2.65 -18.97
C GLU A 336 -18.27 -3.45 -19.49
N ILE A 337 -18.22 -4.75 -19.17
CA ILE A 337 -17.14 -5.64 -19.64
C ILE A 337 -17.50 -6.17 -21.03
N SER A 338 -16.82 -5.69 -22.05
CA SER A 338 -17.06 -6.11 -23.44
C SER A 338 -16.35 -7.42 -23.80
N LYS A 339 -16.86 -8.10 -24.84
CA LYS A 339 -16.19 -9.28 -25.41
C LYS A 339 -14.79 -8.94 -25.94
N ASP A 340 -14.64 -7.75 -26.52
CA ASP A 340 -13.35 -7.24 -27.04
C ASP A 340 -12.30 -7.09 -25.93
N MET A 341 -12.72 -6.57 -24.77
CA MET A 341 -11.84 -6.47 -23.59
C MET A 341 -11.44 -7.85 -23.08
N ILE A 342 -12.38 -8.79 -22.98
CA ILE A 342 -12.12 -10.17 -22.58
C ILE A 342 -11.08 -10.82 -23.50
N THR A 343 -11.24 -10.66 -24.83
CA THR A 343 -10.30 -11.22 -25.81
C THR A 343 -8.94 -10.52 -25.80
N THR A 344 -8.91 -9.18 -25.71
CA THR A 344 -7.69 -8.37 -25.75
C THR A 344 -6.76 -8.69 -24.58
N PHE A 345 -7.31 -8.87 -23.39
CA PHE A 345 -6.55 -9.19 -22.19
C PHE A 345 -6.53 -10.68 -21.85
N ASN A 346 -7.05 -11.54 -22.74
CA ASN A 346 -7.16 -12.99 -22.55
C ASN A 346 -7.76 -13.38 -21.18
N ILE A 347 -8.82 -12.69 -20.76
CA ILE A 347 -9.46 -12.85 -19.45
C ILE A 347 -10.11 -14.23 -19.37
N SER A 348 -9.66 -15.05 -18.41
CA SER A 348 -10.15 -16.41 -18.20
C SER A 348 -11.29 -16.48 -17.17
N LEU A 349 -11.34 -15.52 -16.25
CA LEU A 349 -12.34 -15.45 -15.18
C LEU A 349 -12.57 -13.99 -14.78
N VAL A 350 -13.81 -13.57 -14.69
CA VAL A 350 -14.23 -12.28 -14.11
C VAL A 350 -14.80 -12.55 -12.73
N VAL A 351 -14.39 -11.76 -11.74
CA VAL A 351 -14.88 -11.88 -10.37
C VAL A 351 -15.38 -10.55 -9.82
N HIS A 352 -16.38 -10.62 -8.93
CA HIS A 352 -16.92 -9.48 -8.18
C HIS A 352 -17.08 -9.87 -6.70
N GLY A 353 -16.90 -8.93 -5.78
CA GLY A 353 -17.07 -9.18 -4.34
C GLY A 353 -18.51 -8.98 -3.87
N THR A 354 -18.93 -9.62 -2.77
CA THR A 354 -20.29 -9.44 -2.20
C THR A 354 -20.49 -8.16 -1.38
N VAL A 355 -19.46 -7.34 -1.26
CA VAL A 355 -19.53 -6.06 -0.53
C VAL A 355 -19.07 -4.95 -1.46
N ALA A 356 -20.02 -4.18 -1.95
CA ALA A 356 -19.82 -2.87 -2.56
C ALA A 356 -20.72 -1.81 -1.91
N GLU A 357 -20.42 -0.54 -2.17
CA GLU A 357 -21.25 0.57 -1.68
C GLU A 357 -22.61 0.64 -2.40
N ASP A 358 -22.66 0.07 -3.60
CA ASP A 358 -23.84 -0.02 -4.45
C ASP A 358 -23.70 -1.32 -5.27
N ASP A 359 -24.35 -2.39 -4.80
CA ASP A 359 -24.35 -3.73 -5.43
C ASP A 359 -25.60 -3.97 -6.29
N ASP A 360 -26.39 -2.93 -6.54
CA ASP A 360 -27.66 -3.01 -7.27
C ASP A 360 -27.47 -3.07 -8.81
N PHE A 361 -26.33 -3.54 -9.31
CA PHE A 361 -26.11 -3.74 -10.75
C PHE A 361 -27.04 -4.80 -11.36
N GLU A 362 -27.71 -5.61 -10.54
CA GLU A 362 -28.78 -6.53 -10.96
C GLU A 362 -30.16 -5.84 -11.10
N LYS A 363 -30.32 -4.62 -10.57
CA LYS A 363 -31.55 -3.82 -10.65
C LYS A 363 -31.51 -2.75 -11.75
N ASP A 364 -30.33 -2.44 -12.27
CA ASP A 364 -30.17 -1.53 -13.40
C ASP A 364 -30.60 -2.24 -14.70
N ASP A 365 -31.12 -1.49 -15.68
CA ASP A 365 -31.55 -2.03 -16.97
C ASP A 365 -30.39 -2.66 -17.76
N ARG A 366 -29.13 -2.45 -17.33
CA ARG A 366 -27.91 -2.98 -17.96
C ARG A 366 -26.92 -3.53 -16.93
N ASP A 367 -26.94 -4.85 -16.76
CA ASP A 367 -25.94 -5.60 -16.00
C ASP A 367 -24.54 -5.48 -16.65
N PRO A 368 -23.56 -4.81 -16.02
CA PRO A 368 -22.21 -4.62 -16.57
C PRO A 368 -21.44 -5.94 -16.73
N TYR A 369 -21.89 -7.01 -16.07
CA TYR A 369 -21.32 -8.35 -16.11
C TYR A 369 -22.09 -9.31 -17.03
N ALA A 370 -23.08 -8.84 -17.80
CA ALA A 370 -23.91 -9.68 -18.66
C ALA A 370 -23.10 -10.53 -19.64
N VAL A 371 -22.07 -9.95 -20.27
CA VAL A 371 -21.20 -10.66 -21.23
C VAL A 371 -20.39 -11.76 -20.53
N PRO A 372 -19.61 -11.49 -19.46
CA PRO A 372 -18.95 -12.55 -18.67
C PRO A 372 -19.89 -13.66 -18.18
N LYS A 373 -21.11 -13.30 -17.73
CA LYS A 373 -22.14 -14.26 -17.30
C LYS A 373 -22.58 -15.16 -18.46
N SER A 374 -22.87 -14.58 -19.63
CA SER A 374 -23.26 -15.33 -20.83
C SER A 374 -22.17 -16.28 -21.33
N MET A 375 -20.90 -15.93 -21.08
CA MET A 375 -19.73 -16.75 -21.41
C MET A 375 -19.41 -17.81 -20.35
N GLY A 376 -20.11 -17.83 -19.21
CA GLY A 376 -19.87 -18.77 -18.11
C GLY A 376 -18.58 -18.52 -17.33
N ILE A 377 -18.00 -17.31 -17.42
CA ILE A 377 -16.73 -16.95 -16.79
C ILE A 377 -16.87 -15.93 -15.65
N PHE A 378 -18.09 -15.65 -15.20
CA PHE A 378 -18.36 -14.75 -14.07
C PHE A 378 -18.47 -15.54 -12.75
N LYS A 379 -17.88 -15.02 -11.67
CA LYS A 379 -17.97 -15.62 -10.34
C LYS A 379 -18.02 -14.56 -9.23
N VAL A 380 -19.03 -14.65 -8.37
CA VAL A 380 -19.10 -13.84 -7.15
C VAL A 380 -18.22 -14.46 -6.06
N LEU A 381 -17.47 -13.63 -5.35
CA LEU A 381 -16.61 -13.99 -4.23
C LEU A 381 -17.14 -13.37 -2.95
N GLU A 382 -17.23 -14.17 -1.89
CA GLU A 382 -17.64 -13.67 -0.58
C GLU A 382 -16.55 -12.75 0.00
N SER A 383 -16.90 -11.49 0.20
CA SER A 383 -16.01 -10.48 0.79
C SER A 383 -15.77 -10.78 2.26
N PRO A 384 -14.50 -11.00 2.70
CA PRO A 384 -14.23 -11.35 4.10
C PRO A 384 -14.48 -10.21 5.11
N LEU A 385 -14.59 -8.97 4.62
CA LEU A 385 -14.76 -7.77 5.42
C LEU A 385 -15.89 -6.92 4.83
N ASP A 386 -16.63 -6.23 5.70
CA ASP A 386 -17.77 -5.36 5.38
C ASP A 386 -17.36 -3.87 5.25
N ILE A 387 -16.07 -3.57 5.34
CA ILE A 387 -15.54 -2.21 5.22
C ILE A 387 -15.69 -1.66 3.79
N THR A 388 -16.25 -0.46 3.69
CA THR A 388 -16.40 0.31 2.46
C THR A 388 -15.88 1.75 2.62
N THR A 389 -15.61 2.42 1.51
CA THR A 389 -15.27 3.86 1.47
C THR A 389 -16.28 4.70 2.27
N SER A 390 -17.58 4.39 2.18
CA SER A 390 -18.64 5.05 2.93
C SER A 390 -18.60 4.78 4.43
N THR A 391 -18.25 3.57 4.88
CA THR A 391 -18.04 3.32 6.32
C THR A 391 -16.85 4.09 6.87
N ILE A 392 -15.76 4.22 6.10
CA ILE A 392 -14.58 5.02 6.47
C ILE A 392 -14.97 6.49 6.61
N ILE A 393 -15.71 7.02 5.65
CA ILE A 393 -16.16 8.42 5.66
C ILE A 393 -17.09 8.69 6.86
N LYS A 394 -18.06 7.81 7.12
CA LYS A 394 -18.96 7.94 8.28
C LYS A 394 -18.19 8.05 9.60
N ARG A 395 -17.11 7.29 9.78
CA ARG A 395 -16.25 7.36 10.98
C ARG A 395 -15.47 8.67 11.09
N ILE A 396 -14.98 9.19 9.98
CA ILE A 396 -14.28 10.49 9.97
C ILE A 396 -15.24 11.62 10.33
N VAL A 397 -16.45 11.57 9.81
CA VAL A 397 -17.50 12.56 10.09
C VAL A 397 -17.95 12.50 11.55
N SER A 398 -18.20 11.30 12.08
CA SER A 398 -18.67 11.14 13.46
C SER A 398 -17.68 11.69 14.50
N ASN A 399 -16.38 11.74 14.14
CA ASN A 399 -15.30 12.21 15.01
C ASN A 399 -14.62 13.49 14.46
N HIS A 400 -15.33 14.29 13.66
CA HIS A 400 -14.74 15.41 12.92
C HIS A 400 -14.01 16.43 13.81
N GLU A 401 -14.55 16.77 14.99
CA GLU A 401 -13.92 17.71 15.93
C GLU A 401 -12.55 17.20 16.41
N ALA A 402 -12.47 15.90 16.75
CA ALA A 402 -11.23 15.29 17.21
C ALA A 402 -10.16 15.29 16.11
N TYR A 403 -10.55 15.03 14.86
CA TYR A 403 -9.63 15.03 13.73
C TYR A 403 -9.20 16.44 13.31
N GLN A 404 -10.09 17.44 13.38
CA GLN A 404 -9.73 18.84 13.16
C GLN A 404 -8.69 19.31 14.17
N LYS A 405 -8.94 19.08 15.48
CA LYS A 405 -8.00 19.45 16.54
C LYS A 405 -6.65 18.76 16.41
N ARG A 406 -6.63 17.49 15.98
CA ARG A 406 -5.40 16.74 15.69
C ARG A 406 -4.63 17.38 14.53
N ASN A 407 -5.31 17.76 13.44
CA ASN A 407 -4.69 18.38 12.28
C ASN A 407 -4.13 19.77 12.60
N GLU A 408 -4.82 20.57 13.41
CA GLU A 408 -4.35 21.88 13.88
C GLU A 408 -3.05 21.76 14.67
N ARG A 409 -3.00 20.88 15.68
CA ARG A 409 -1.79 20.61 16.47
C ARG A 409 -0.61 20.19 15.61
N LYS A 410 -0.86 19.34 14.62
CA LYS A 410 0.18 18.89 13.68
C LYS A 410 0.71 20.05 12.86
N GLY A 411 -0.18 20.88 12.31
CA GLY A 411 0.21 22.06 11.52
C GLY A 411 0.99 23.09 12.35
N GLU A 412 0.65 23.27 13.63
CA GLU A 412 1.42 24.13 14.55
C GLU A 412 2.82 23.57 14.83
N SER A 413 2.93 22.26 15.09
CA SER A 413 4.22 21.58 15.32
C SER A 413 5.15 21.68 14.11
N GLU A 414 4.62 21.43 12.91
CA GLU A 414 5.38 21.55 11.65
C GLU A 414 5.82 23.01 11.43
N ARG A 415 4.92 23.99 11.63
CA ARG A 415 5.26 25.42 11.49
C ARG A 415 6.38 25.83 12.44
N ARG A 416 6.29 25.46 13.72
CA ARG A 416 7.31 25.75 14.73
C ARG A 416 8.67 25.11 14.38
N TYR A 417 8.66 23.91 13.81
CA TYR A 417 9.88 23.25 13.34
C TYR A 417 10.54 24.02 12.17
N TYR A 418 9.75 24.46 11.19
CA TYR A 418 10.29 25.19 10.04
C TYR A 418 10.68 26.64 10.36
N GLU A 419 9.99 27.30 11.28
CA GLU A 419 10.38 28.64 11.80
C GLU A 419 11.73 28.60 12.53
N GLY A 420 12.08 27.47 13.17
CA GLY A 420 13.34 27.26 13.86
C GLY A 420 14.53 26.90 12.95
N LYS A 421 14.32 26.64 11.65
CA LYS A 421 15.39 26.35 10.70
C LYS A 421 15.96 27.65 10.12
N SER A 422 17.14 28.05 10.59
CA SER A 422 18.02 28.90 9.80
C SER A 422 18.48 28.10 8.57
N TYR A 423 18.09 28.56 7.37
CA TYR A 423 18.64 28.02 6.13
C TYR A 423 20.15 28.21 6.14
N ILE A 424 20.89 27.11 6.29
CA ILE A 424 22.31 27.08 5.93
C ILE A 424 22.32 26.81 4.44
N SER A 425 22.53 27.85 3.63
CA SER A 425 22.94 27.68 2.24
C SER A 425 24.31 26.99 2.27
N GLY A 426 24.36 25.72 1.88
CA GLY A 426 25.63 25.05 1.66
C GLY A 426 26.27 25.62 0.39
N ASP A 427 27.47 26.15 0.54
CA ASP A 427 28.42 26.45 -0.55
C ASP A 427 28.84 25.18 -1.30
#